data_AF-A0A251SZI5-F1
#
_entry.id   AF-A0A251SZI5-F1
#
_cell.length_a   1.000
_cell.length_b   1.000
_cell.length_c   1.000
_cell.angle_alpha   90.00
_cell.angle_beta   90.00
_cell.angle_gamma   90.00
#
_symmetry.space_group_name_H-M   'P 1'
#
loop_
_entity.id
_entity.type
_entity.pdbx_description
1 polymer ?
#
loop_
_entity_poly.entity_id
_entity_poly.type
_entity_poly.pdbx_seq_one_letter_code
_entity_poly.pdbx_strand_id
1 'polypeptide(L)'
;MSLWAEYHGVVDDLFTHPESVECVRYVRLLSKVNWKHFAADEVSEMRGHLQKYLVGVDPSGEIRSLSGYENFPDVVSQIVQQNRN
;
A
#
# COMPACT_ATOMS: atom_id res chain seq x y z
N MET A 1 19.52 0.60 -3.45
CA MET A 1 18.70 1.72 -3.94
C MET A 1 17.98 1.47 -5.26
N SER A 2 18.53 0.69 -6.21
CA SER A 2 17.85 0.43 -7.50
C SER A 2 16.40 -0.05 -7.38
N LEU A 3 16.14 -1.04 -6.50
CA LEU A 3 14.78 -1.56 -6.28
C LEU A 3 13.83 -0.48 -5.74
N TRP A 4 14.29 0.33 -4.79
CA TRP A 4 13.46 1.39 -4.21
C TRP A 4 13.11 2.45 -5.25
N ALA A 5 14.06 2.81 -6.12
CA ALA A 5 13.80 3.75 -7.22
C ALA A 5 12.75 3.22 -8.20
N GLU A 6 12.81 1.93 -8.55
CA GLU A 6 11.82 1.27 -9.41
C GLU A 6 10.44 1.21 -8.74
N TYR A 7 10.37 0.76 -7.49
CA TYR A 7 9.10 0.59 -6.77
C TYR A 7 8.42 1.91 -6.40
N HIS A 8 9.18 2.98 -6.18
CA HIS A 8 8.64 4.27 -5.79
C HIS A 8 8.57 5.29 -6.93
N GLY A 9 9.29 5.08 -8.03
CA GLY A 9 9.38 6.05 -9.13
C GLY A 9 10.18 7.32 -8.77
N VAL A 10 10.92 7.29 -7.67
CA VAL A 10 11.66 8.44 -7.14
C VAL A 10 12.92 7.96 -6.41
N VAL A 11 13.94 8.80 -6.39
CA VAL A 11 15.12 8.64 -5.55
C VAL A 11 15.06 9.72 -4.47
N ASP A 12 15.25 9.31 -3.22
CA ASP A 12 15.15 10.18 -2.05
C ASP A 12 16.17 9.74 -1.00
N ASP A 13 16.79 10.69 -0.31
CA ASP A 13 17.80 10.41 0.73
C ASP A 13 17.18 9.69 1.94
N LEU A 14 15.88 9.84 2.20
CA LEU A 14 15.21 9.09 3.28
C LEU A 14 15.38 7.58 3.12
N PHE A 15 15.48 7.09 1.89
CA PHE A 15 15.63 5.67 1.60
C PHE A 15 17.03 5.12 1.97
N THR A 16 18.02 5.97 2.25
CA THR A 16 19.31 5.52 2.79
C THR A 16 19.27 5.21 4.29
N HIS A 17 18.17 5.57 4.95
CA HIS A 17 17.89 5.31 6.37
C HIS A 17 16.55 4.58 6.54
N PRO A 18 16.40 3.36 5.99
CA PRO A 18 15.12 2.64 5.95
C PRO A 18 14.54 2.30 7.33
N GLU A 19 15.38 2.26 8.36
CA GLU A 19 15.01 2.04 9.76
C GLU A 19 14.37 3.28 10.42
N SER A 20 14.56 4.46 9.83
CA SER A 20 14.01 5.70 10.39
C SER A 20 12.49 5.73 10.30
N VAL A 21 11.86 6.31 11.33
CA VAL A 21 10.40 6.48 11.36
C VAL A 21 9.94 7.36 10.20
N GLU A 22 10.77 8.34 9.84
CA GLU A 22 10.59 9.26 8.73
C GLU A 22 10.53 8.51 7.39
N CYS A 23 11.49 7.62 7.12
CA CYS A 23 11.50 6.81 5.91
C CYS A 23 10.27 5.90 5.84
N VAL A 24 9.95 5.19 6.93
CA VAL A 24 8.78 4.29 6.98
C VAL A 24 7.47 5.06 6.75
N ARG A 25 7.34 6.27 7.32
CA ARG A 25 6.18 7.14 7.08
C ARG A 25 6.10 7.61 5.63
N TYR A 26 7.23 7.94 5.02
CA TYR A 26 7.30 8.39 3.63
C TYR A 26 6.97 7.27 2.64
N VAL A 27 7.57 6.08 2.81
CA VAL A 27 7.20 4.87 2.07
C VAL A 27 5.71 4.61 2.15
N ARG A 28 5.14 4.64 3.36
CA ARG A 28 3.69 4.44 3.59
C ARG A 28 2.85 5.51 2.88
N LEU A 29 3.32 6.75 2.79
CA LEU A 29 2.63 7.81 2.06
C LEU A 29 2.61 7.52 0.55
N LEU A 30 3.78 7.24 -0.04
CA LEU A 30 3.89 6.89 -1.47
C LEU A 30 3.02 5.68 -1.82
N SER A 31 3.04 4.64 -0.98
CA SER A 31 2.20 3.46 -1.13
C SER A 31 0.70 3.74 -1.13
N LYS A 32 0.24 4.76 -0.38
CA LYS A 32 -1.17 5.20 -0.39
C LYS A 32 -1.51 5.99 -1.65
N VAL A 33 -0.58 6.80 -2.15
CA VAL A 33 -0.76 7.55 -3.40
C VAL A 33 -0.87 6.56 -4.57
N ASN A 34 0.07 5.62 -4.67
CA ASN A 34 0.05 4.58 -5.71
C ASN A 34 -1.23 3.74 -5.66
N TRP A 35 -1.72 3.40 -4.45
CA TRP A 35 -3.00 2.70 -4.31
C TRP A 35 -4.18 3.48 -4.91
N LYS A 36 -4.28 4.79 -4.66
CA LYS A 36 -5.36 5.63 -5.20
C LYS A 36 -5.34 5.68 -6.72
N HIS A 37 -4.16 5.69 -7.33
CA HIS A 37 -4.04 5.64 -8.80
C HIS A 37 -4.40 4.26 -9.35
N PHE A 38 -3.97 3.19 -8.67
CA PHE A 38 -4.26 1.82 -9.09
C PHE A 38 -5.76 1.50 -9.06
N ALA A 39 -6.46 1.96 -8.01
CA ALA A 39 -7.89 1.71 -7.80
C ALA A 39 -8.79 2.83 -8.33
N ALA A 40 -8.28 3.75 -9.15
CA ALA A 40 -9.08 4.80 -9.76
C ALA A 40 -9.95 4.23 -10.89
N ASP A 41 -11.16 4.78 -11.06
CA ASP A 41 -12.06 4.39 -12.16
C ASP A 41 -11.47 4.72 -13.54
N GLU A 42 -10.69 5.79 -13.64
CA GLU A 42 -9.99 6.21 -14.86
C GLU A 42 -8.53 5.75 -14.84
N VAL A 43 -8.12 5.09 -15.93
CA VAL A 43 -6.74 4.64 -16.11
C VAL A 43 -5.82 5.84 -16.28
N SER A 44 -4.75 5.86 -15.49
CA SER A 44 -3.67 6.85 -15.60
C SER A 44 -2.30 6.16 -15.46
N GLU A 45 -1.25 6.77 -16.00
CA GLU A 45 0.11 6.25 -15.81
C GLU A 45 0.52 6.35 -14.34
N MET A 46 0.90 5.21 -13.76
CA MET A 46 1.46 5.15 -12.41
C MET A 46 2.96 5.43 -12.46
N ARG A 47 3.45 6.21 -11.50
CA ARG A 47 4.89 6.51 -11.39
C ARG A 47 5.67 5.49 -10.55
N GLY A 48 5.00 4.85 -9.58
CA GLY A 48 5.59 3.83 -8.72
C GLY A 48 4.64 2.67 -8.52
N HIS A 49 5.18 1.50 -8.22
CA HIS A 49 4.46 0.22 -8.18
C HIS A 49 4.23 -0.29 -6.75
N LEU A 50 4.93 0.21 -5.75
CA LEU A 50 4.70 -0.21 -4.36
C LEU A 50 3.40 0.38 -3.84
N GLN A 51 2.51 -0.47 -3.34
CA GLN A 51 1.19 -0.10 -2.83
C GLN A 51 1.02 -0.55 -1.39
N LYS A 52 0.13 0.11 -0.66
CA LYS A 52 -0.20 -0.30 0.70
C LYS A 52 -1.07 -1.55 0.61
N TYR A 53 -0.67 -2.63 1.28
CA TYR A 53 -1.58 -3.77 1.48
C TYR A 53 -2.78 -3.34 2.33
N LEU A 54 -3.99 -3.55 1.83
CA LEU A 54 -5.23 -2.93 2.32
C LEU A 54 -5.83 -3.59 3.56
N VAL A 55 -4.96 -3.88 4.52
CA VAL A 55 -5.36 -4.36 5.82
C VAL A 55 -5.19 -3.27 6.86
N GLY A 56 -6.13 -3.24 7.79
CA GLY A 56 -6.02 -2.57 9.07
C GLY A 56 -5.52 -3.57 10.11
N VAL A 57 -4.66 -3.09 11.00
CA VAL A 57 -4.27 -3.80 12.21
C VAL A 57 -4.71 -2.94 13.37
N ASP A 58 -5.54 -3.48 14.25
CA ASP A 58 -6.01 -2.78 15.43
C ASP A 58 -5.00 -2.88 16.59
N PRO A 59 -5.22 -2.18 17.73
CA PRO A 59 -4.32 -2.26 18.87
C PRO A 59 -4.15 -3.66 19.49
N SER A 60 -5.08 -4.58 19.25
CA SER A 60 -4.99 -5.98 19.69
C SER A 60 -4.21 -6.87 18.72
N GLY A 61 -3.88 -6.35 17.53
CA GLY A 61 -3.21 -7.09 16.47
C GLY A 61 -4.17 -7.80 15.51
N GLU A 62 -5.49 -7.59 15.64
CA GLU A 62 -6.47 -8.20 14.76
C GLU A 62 -6.40 -7.57 13.36
N ILE A 63 -6.39 -8.42 12.34
CA ILE A 63 -6.37 -8.02 10.93
C ILE A 63 -7.80 -7.84 10.44
N ARG A 64 -8.12 -6.67 9.92
CA ARG A 64 -9.43 -6.36 9.33
C ARG A 64 -9.27 -5.72 7.97
N SER A 65 -10.26 -5.89 7.09
CA SER A 65 -10.33 -5.11 5.86
C SER A 65 -10.43 -3.62 6.18
N LEU A 66 -9.78 -2.79 5.38
CA LEU A 66 -9.98 -1.34 5.48
C LEU A 66 -11.37 -0.98 4.92
N SER A 67 -12.07 -0.07 5.60
CA SER A 67 -13.38 0.40 5.14
C SER A 67 -13.29 0.96 3.72
N GLY A 68 -14.16 0.47 2.83
CA GLY A 68 -14.20 0.84 1.41
C GLY A 68 -13.20 0.06 0.54
N TYR A 69 -12.47 -0.89 1.13
CA TYR A 69 -11.48 -1.74 0.45
C TYR A 69 -11.62 -3.20 0.89
N GLU A 70 -12.85 -3.70 0.91
CA GLU A 70 -13.16 -5.06 1.39
C GLU A 70 -12.74 -6.14 0.39
N ASN A 71 -12.78 -5.81 -0.92
CA ASN A 71 -12.43 -6.70 -2.02
C ASN A 71 -11.22 -6.15 -2.79
N PHE A 72 -10.48 -7.04 -3.44
CA PHE A 72 -9.50 -6.60 -4.42
C PHE A 72 -10.21 -5.94 -5.61
N PRO A 73 -9.62 -4.92 -6.25
CA PRO A 73 -10.17 -4.31 -7.46
C PRO A 73 -10.44 -5.38 -8.52
N ASP A 74 -11.54 -5.22 -9.23
CA ASP A 74 -11.97 -6.06 -10.36
C ASP A 74 -12.29 -7.53 -10.03
N VAL A 75 -12.31 -7.91 -8.75
CA VAL A 75 -12.69 -9.28 -8.33
C VAL A 75 -13.62 -9.27 -7.13
N VAL A 76 -14.44 -10.33 -7.01
CA VAL A 76 -15.42 -10.50 -5.91
C VAL A 76 -14.77 -11.15 -4.67
N SER A 77 -13.44 -11.25 -4.62
CA SER A 77 -12.73 -11.87 -3.51
C SER A 77 -12.38 -10.86 -2.42
N GLN A 78 -12.62 -11.26 -1.17
CA GLN A 78 -12.28 -10.46 0.00
C GLN A 78 -10.77 -10.44 0.23
N ILE A 79 -10.24 -9.28 0.65
CA ILE A 79 -8.82 -9.09 0.97
C ILE A 79 -8.42 -9.85 2.22
N VAL A 80 -9.29 -9.85 3.24
CA VAL A 80 -9.12 -10.64 4.46
C VAL A 80 -10.10 -11.80 4.41
N GLN A 81 -9.57 -13.02 4.38
CA GLN A 81 -10.40 -14.21 4.50
C GLN A 81 -10.87 -14.36 5.94
N GLN A 82 -12.18 -14.45 6.14
CA GLN A 82 -12.72 -14.81 7.45
C GLN A 82 -12.72 -16.33 7.59
N ASN A 83 -12.11 -16.83 8.67
CA ASN A 83 -12.26 -18.22 9.05
C ASN A 83 -13.73 -18.46 9.41
N ARG A 84 -14.43 -19.23 8.57
CA ARG A 84 -15.76 -19.75 8.91
C ARG A 84 -15.54 -20.94 9.83
N ASN A 85 -15.81 -20.74 11.12
CA ASN A 85 -16.04 -21.84 12.06
C ASN A 85 -17.38 -22.52 11.76
#